data_AF-A0ABD2R6N0-F1
#
_entry.id   AF-A0ABD2R6N0-F1
#
_cell.length_a   1.000
_cell.length_b   1.000
_cell.length_c   1.000
_cell.angle_alpha   90.00
_cell.angle_beta   90.00
_cell.angle_gamma   90.00
#
_symmetry.space_group_name_H-M   'P 1'
#
loop_
_entity.id
_entity.type
_entity.pdbx_description
1 polymer ?
#
loop_
_entity_poly.entity_id
_entity_poly.type
_entity_poly.pdbx_seq_one_letter_code
_entity_poly.pdbx_strand_id
1 'polypeptide(L)'
;MEELPFKYLGVPLSTKKLKVIQWCSFINKIMFRINSWIARKLSYAGRTQLVQTVLFGVQSYWAQLFIIPAKIIKLIEGLCRSYLWSGVGYVTKKALIAWERV
;
A
#
# COMPACT_ATOMS: atom_id res chain seq x y z
N MET A 1 -27.36 -19.95 -1.59
CA MET A 1 -26.23 -19.73 -0.66
C MET A 1 -25.00 -19.61 -1.53
N GLU A 2 -24.42 -18.41 -1.67
CA GLU A 2 -23.22 -18.23 -2.49
C GLU A 2 -22.06 -19.03 -1.91
N GLU A 3 -21.45 -19.89 -2.74
CA GLU A 3 -20.31 -20.71 -2.35
C GLU A 3 -19.06 -19.82 -2.21
N LEU A 4 -18.38 -19.96 -1.07
CA LEU A 4 -17.09 -19.31 -0.83
C LEU A 4 -16.03 -19.83 -1.81
N PRO A 5 -15.10 -18.98 -2.29
CA PRO A 5 -14.83 -17.61 -1.83
C PRO A 5 -15.44 -16.51 -2.73
N PHE A 6 -16.18 -15.58 -2.11
CA PHE A 6 -16.67 -14.34 -2.76
C PHE A 6 -15.94 -13.09 -2.23
N LYS A 7 -16.02 -11.97 -2.95
CA LYS A 7 -15.40 -10.69 -2.54
C LYS A 7 -16.41 -9.81 -1.84
N TYR A 8 -16.13 -9.43 -0.59
CA TYR A 8 -16.92 -8.47 0.17
C TYR A 8 -16.05 -7.27 0.56
N LEU A 9 -16.53 -6.05 0.31
CA LEU A 9 -15.78 -4.80 0.57
C LEU A 9 -14.36 -4.79 -0.03
N GLY A 10 -14.21 -5.41 -1.21
CA GLY A 10 -12.93 -5.50 -1.92
C GLY A 10 -11.90 -6.45 -1.30
N VAL A 11 -12.32 -7.25 -0.32
CA VAL A 11 -11.54 -8.28 0.37
C VAL A 11 -12.17 -9.65 0.08
N PRO A 12 -11.37 -10.67 -0.25
CA PRO A 12 -11.90 -12.01 -0.42
C PRO A 12 -12.29 -12.59 0.95
N LEU A 13 -13.58 -12.84 1.13
CA LEU A 13 -14.09 -13.51 2.32
C LEU A 13 -13.79 -15.00 2.16
N SER A 14 -12.87 -15.51 2.96
CA SER A 14 -12.50 -16.93 2.98
C SER A 14 -12.35 -17.39 4.41
N THR A 15 -12.80 -18.61 4.69
CA THR A 15 -12.61 -19.29 5.98
C THR A 15 -11.15 -19.71 6.22
N LYS A 16 -10.28 -19.57 5.22
CA LYS A 16 -8.86 -19.95 5.26
C LYS A 16 -7.96 -18.71 5.24
N LYS A 17 -6.74 -18.83 5.78
CA LYS A 17 -5.71 -17.77 5.74
C LYS A 17 -5.53 -17.24 4.32
N LEU A 18 -5.33 -15.92 4.17
CA LEU A 18 -5.19 -15.32 2.83
C LEU A 18 -4.05 -15.96 2.07
N LYS A 19 -4.33 -16.31 0.82
CA LYS A 19 -3.32 -16.76 -0.13
C LYS A 19 -2.46 -15.56 -0.58
N VAL A 20 -1.22 -15.83 -0.96
CA VAL A 20 -0.26 -14.84 -1.51
C VAL A 20 -0.88 -13.97 -2.62
N ILE A 21 -1.75 -14.56 -3.45
CA ILE A 21 -2.48 -13.87 -4.53
C ILE A 21 -3.32 -12.69 -4.02
N GLN A 22 -3.89 -12.80 -2.83
CA GLN A 22 -4.75 -11.75 -2.26
C GLN A 22 -3.92 -10.57 -1.76
N TRP A 23 -2.70 -10.84 -1.25
CA TRP A 23 -1.71 -9.82 -0.95
C TRP A 23 -1.14 -9.15 -2.22
N CYS A 24 -0.97 -9.87 -3.32
CA CYS A 24 -0.60 -9.27 -4.61
C CYS A 24 -1.68 -8.30 -5.11
N SER A 25 -2.96 -8.67 -5.02
CA SER A 25 -4.05 -7.77 -5.39
C SER A 25 -4.06 -6.50 -4.51
N PHE A 26 -3.75 -6.64 -3.22
CA PHE A 26 -3.59 -5.53 -2.31
C PHE A 26 -2.43 -4.59 -2.70
N ILE A 27 -1.25 -5.13 -2.96
CA ILE A 27 -0.08 -4.36 -3.40
C ILE A 27 -0.36 -3.65 -4.72
N ASN A 28 -0.97 -4.32 -5.69
CA ASN A 28 -1.31 -3.74 -6.99
C ASN A 28 -2.26 -2.54 -6.86
N LYS A 29 -3.24 -2.59 -5.93
CA LYS A 29 -4.12 -1.44 -5.66
C LYS A 29 -3.33 -0.23 -5.13
N ILE A 30 -2.36 -0.45 -4.23
CA ILE A 30 -1.49 0.61 -3.72
C ILE A 30 -0.64 1.19 -4.86
N MET A 31 -0.02 0.33 -5.65
CA MET A 31 0.82 0.74 -6.79
C MET A 31 0.02 1.56 -7.81
N PHE A 32 -1.21 1.16 -8.11
CA PHE A 32 -2.09 1.90 -9.01
C PHE A 32 -2.41 3.31 -8.49
N ARG A 33 -2.69 3.45 -7.18
CA ARG A 33 -2.91 4.77 -6.58
C ARG A 33 -1.67 5.64 -6.63
N ILE A 34 -0.51 5.09 -6.29
CA ILE A 34 0.78 5.80 -6.37
C ILE A 34 1.01 6.30 -7.79
N ASN A 35 0.84 5.43 -8.80
CA ASN A 35 0.99 5.82 -10.21
C ASN A 35 0.03 6.94 -10.63
N SER A 36 -1.21 6.91 -10.16
CA SER A 36 -2.18 7.98 -10.39
C SER A 36 -1.71 9.32 -9.77
N TRP A 37 -1.09 9.30 -8.59
CA TRP A 37 -0.59 10.53 -7.96
C TRP A 37 0.71 11.06 -8.55
N ILE A 38 1.53 10.19 -9.14
CA ILE A 38 2.71 10.62 -9.91
C ILE A 38 2.30 11.52 -11.06
N ALA A 39 1.23 11.15 -11.77
CA ALA A 39 0.71 11.94 -12.88
C ALA A 39 0.27 13.36 -12.47
N ARG A 40 -0.06 13.58 -11.19
CA ARG A 40 -0.50 14.86 -10.64
C ARG A 40 0.63 15.81 -10.23
N LYS A 41 1.91 15.40 -10.35
CA LYS A 41 3.12 16.21 -10.07
C LYS A 41 3.02 17.06 -8.78
N LEU A 42 2.80 16.40 -7.65
CA LEU A 42 2.60 17.08 -6.37
C LEU A 42 3.89 17.60 -5.75
N SER A 43 3.75 18.67 -4.96
CA SER A 43 4.82 19.18 -4.10
C SER A 43 5.28 18.10 -3.11
N TYR A 44 6.48 18.27 -2.56
CA TYR A 44 7.00 17.34 -1.56
C TYR A 44 6.07 17.21 -0.34
N ALA A 45 5.59 18.34 0.20
CA ALA A 45 4.61 18.34 1.30
C ALA A 45 3.30 17.62 0.93
N GLY A 46 2.79 17.82 -0.29
CA GLY A 46 1.60 17.11 -0.78
C GLY A 46 1.82 15.60 -0.89
N ARG A 47 3.02 15.17 -1.30
CA ARG A 47 3.40 13.75 -1.33
C ARG A 47 3.46 13.16 0.08
N THR A 48 4.05 13.85 1.05
CA THR A 48 4.09 13.42 2.46
C THR A 48 2.68 13.23 3.00
N GLN A 49 1.80 14.22 2.80
CA GLN A 49 0.43 14.16 3.32
C GLN A 49 -0.38 13.03 2.68
N LEU A 50 -0.22 12.77 1.37
CA LEU A 50 -0.87 11.62 0.73
C LEU A 50 -0.36 10.29 1.24
N VAL A 51 0.96 10.16 1.42
CA VAL A 51 1.57 8.96 2.00
C VAL A 51 0.98 8.73 3.39
N GLN A 52 1.04 9.72 4.28
CA GLN A 52 0.50 9.58 5.65
C GLN A 52 -1.01 9.30 5.67
N THR A 53 -1.83 10.05 4.94
CA THR A 53 -3.29 9.87 5.00
C THR A 53 -3.76 8.56 4.35
N VAL A 54 -3.26 8.24 3.16
CA VAL A 54 -3.78 7.11 2.39
C VAL A 54 -3.15 5.79 2.82
N LEU A 55 -1.85 5.74 3.10
CA LEU A 55 -1.26 4.48 3.55
C LEU A 55 -1.73 4.11 4.93
N PHE A 56 -1.81 5.08 5.84
CA PHE A 56 -2.27 4.80 7.19
C PHE A 56 -3.73 4.35 7.19
N GLY A 57 -4.59 4.97 6.37
CA GLY A 57 -5.97 4.53 6.19
C GLY A 57 -6.07 3.11 5.60
N VAL A 58 -5.26 2.82 4.58
CA VAL A 58 -5.23 1.49 3.94
C VAL A 58 -4.65 0.43 4.89
N GLN A 59 -3.55 0.70 5.57
CA GLN A 59 -2.96 -0.20 6.56
C GLN A 59 -3.93 -0.47 7.71
N SER A 60 -4.59 0.55 8.25
CA SER A 60 -5.58 0.41 9.32
C SER A 60 -6.75 -0.49 8.92
N TYR A 61 -7.31 -0.30 7.71
CA TYR A 61 -8.38 -1.16 7.20
C TYR A 61 -7.98 -2.64 7.09
N TRP A 62 -6.78 -2.92 6.55
CA TRP A 62 -6.32 -4.29 6.39
C TRP A 62 -5.85 -4.93 7.71
N ALA A 63 -5.29 -4.15 8.63
CA ALA A 63 -4.86 -4.62 9.95
C ALA A 63 -6.04 -5.03 10.85
N GLN A 64 -7.21 -4.40 10.68
CA GLN A 64 -8.44 -4.81 11.37
C GLN A 64 -8.94 -6.18 10.92
N LEU A 65 -8.71 -6.53 9.65
CA LEU A 65 -9.22 -7.77 9.07
C LEU A 65 -8.21 -8.92 9.16
N PHE A 66 -6.90 -8.63 9.06
CA PHE A 66 -5.86 -9.65 8.98
C PHE A 66 -4.53 -9.23 9.59
N ILE A 67 -3.78 -10.22 10.05
CA ILE A 67 -2.37 -10.05 10.42
C ILE A 67 -1.54 -9.88 9.14
N ILE A 68 -0.96 -8.69 8.95
CA ILE A 68 -0.18 -8.35 7.76
C ILE A 68 1.24 -8.93 7.90
N PRO A 69 1.73 -9.74 6.95
CA PRO A 69 3.09 -10.23 6.98
C PRO A 69 4.10 -9.09 6.84
N ALA A 70 5.18 -9.12 7.64
CA ALA A 70 6.22 -8.10 7.63
C ALA A 70 6.85 -7.85 6.25
N LYS A 71 6.93 -8.88 5.40
CA LYS A 71 7.43 -8.76 4.02
C LYS A 71 6.57 -7.82 3.17
N ILE A 72 5.24 -7.86 3.35
CA ILE A 72 4.29 -7.02 2.62
C ILE A 72 4.40 -5.58 3.10
N ILE A 73 4.51 -5.38 4.41
CA ILE A 73 4.71 -4.04 5.01
C ILE A 73 5.97 -3.40 4.43
N LYS A 74 7.11 -4.10 4.45
CA LYS A 74 8.38 -3.59 3.90
C LYS A 74 8.31 -3.23 2.43
N LEU A 75 7.58 -4.02 1.63
CA LEU A 75 7.40 -3.74 0.21
C LEU A 75 6.57 -2.47 -0.03
N ILE A 76 5.51 -2.29 0.74
CA ILE A 76 4.68 -1.08 0.70
C ILE A 76 5.51 0.13 1.13
N GLU A 77 6.20 0.07 2.26
CA GLU A 77 7.08 1.15 2.72
C GLU A 77 8.13 1.52 1.66
N GLY A 78 8.72 0.53 0.98
CA GLY A 78 9.65 0.76 -0.12
C GLY A 78 9.03 1.55 -1.28
N LEU A 79 7.82 1.21 -1.71
CA LEU A 79 7.09 1.94 -2.76
C LEU A 79 6.79 3.37 -2.33
N CYS A 80 6.38 3.56 -1.08
CA CYS A 80 5.98 4.85 -0.54
C CYS A 80 7.17 5.79 -0.34
N ARG A 81 8.30 5.26 0.14
CA ARG A 81 9.59 5.96 0.16
C ARG A 81 9.97 6.42 -1.24
N SER A 82 9.85 5.55 -2.22
CA SER A 82 10.25 5.85 -3.59
C SER A 82 9.35 6.93 -4.22
N TYR A 83 8.06 6.89 -3.94
CA TYR A 83 7.13 7.93 -4.33
C TYR A 83 7.42 9.27 -3.63
N LEU A 84 7.64 9.24 -2.32
CA LEU A 84 7.95 10.43 -1.54
C LEU A 84 9.22 11.14 -2.04
N TRP A 85 10.31 10.39 -2.18
CA TRP A 85 11.63 10.95 -2.50
C TRP A 85 11.86 11.17 -3.98
N SER A 86 11.48 10.20 -4.82
CA SER A 86 11.79 10.21 -6.25
C SER A 86 10.57 10.52 -7.11
N GLY A 87 9.35 10.48 -6.56
CA GLY A 87 8.13 10.69 -7.35
C GLY A 87 7.87 9.56 -8.35
N VAL A 88 8.38 8.36 -8.09
CA VAL A 88 8.27 7.20 -9.01
C VAL A 88 7.51 6.04 -8.36
N GLY A 89 6.92 5.19 -9.21
CA GLY A 89 6.02 4.10 -8.81
C GLY A 89 6.71 2.75 -8.60
N TYR A 90 8.03 2.72 -8.60
CA TYR A 90 8.86 1.53 -8.39
C TYR A 90 9.88 1.79 -7.28
N VAL A 91 10.41 0.72 -6.68
CA VAL A 91 11.32 0.84 -5.53
C VAL A 91 12.66 1.45 -5.95
N THR A 92 13.06 2.55 -5.30
CA THR A 92 14.36 3.22 -5.46
C THR A 92 15.11 3.29 -4.14
N LYS A 93 16.44 3.48 -4.23
CA LYS A 93 17.33 3.62 -3.06
C LYS A 93 17.53 5.06 -2.60
N LYS A 94 16.82 6.03 -3.18
CA LYS A 94 16.99 7.46 -2.85
C LYS A 94 16.15 7.80 -1.60
N ALA A 95 16.79 8.32 -0.56
CA ALA A 95 16.14 8.83 0.64
C ALA A 95 16.89 10.08 1.15
N LEU A 96 16.16 11.17 1.45
CA LEU A 96 16.78 12.38 2.00
C LEU A 96 16.92 12.32 3.52
N ILE A 97 15.99 11.63 4.21
CA ILE A 97 16.05 11.36 5.65
C ILE A 97 15.65 9.91 5.94
N ALA A 98 16.03 9.44 7.12
CA ALA A 98 15.65 8.14 7.66
C ALA A 98 14.12 8.01 7.71
N TRP A 99 13.58 6.84 7.38
CA TRP A 99 12.12 6.65 7.24
C TRP A 99 11.40 6.79 8.58
N GLU A 100 12.09 6.47 9.67
CA GLU A 100 11.62 6.60 11.05
C GLU A 100 11.40 8.06 11.47
N ARG A 101 11.91 9.03 10.68
CA ARG A 101 11.80 10.47 10.92
C ARG A 101 10.80 11.18 9.99
N VAL A 102 10.12 10.44 9.11
CA VAL A 102 9.10 10.93 8.17
C VAL A 102 7.72 10.86 8.82
#